data_AF-A0A5C9SZR5-F1
#
_entry.id   AF-A0A5C9SZR5-F1
#
_cell.length_a   1.000
_cell.length_b   1.000
_cell.length_c   1.000
_cell.angle_alpha   90.00
_cell.angle_beta   90.00
_cell.angle_gamma   90.00
#
_symmetry.space_group_name_H-M   'P 1'
#
loop_
_entity.id
_entity.type
_entity.pdbx_description
1 polymer ?
#
loop_
_entity_poly.entity_id
_entity_poly.type
_entity_poly.pdbx_seq_one_letter_code
_entity_poly.pdbx_strand_id
1 'polypeptide(L)'
;MNTLKFSGFSNIPSECEYGIGEIGDKIAIVFYQRELIGTSITNMIEHLTIHVLATELQGKSPENIRVFEHYNPELNPIIEWQEVQFSRSGVVDERKSIITKLIELVFPSGNPSKYYVDSPVWSRVSDEDIQVLSKID
;
A
#
# COMPACT_ATOMS: atom_id res chain seq x y z
N MET A 1 10.90 10.48 0.64
CA MET A 1 9.49 10.52 1.08
C MET A 1 8.61 11.20 0.05
N ASN A 2 7.60 10.49 -0.42
CA ASN A 2 6.51 11.01 -1.26
C ASN A 2 5.20 11.03 -0.45
N THR A 3 4.25 11.90 -0.80
CA THR A 3 2.94 11.98 -0.12
C THR A 3 1.82 11.54 -1.05
N LEU A 4 0.97 10.62 -0.58
CA LEU A 4 -0.26 10.20 -1.23
C LEU A 4 -1.46 10.81 -0.54
N LYS A 5 -2.34 11.43 -1.33
CA LYS A 5 -3.63 11.93 -0.88
C LYS A 5 -4.72 10.94 -1.26
N PHE A 6 -5.62 10.67 -0.33
CA PHE A 6 -6.73 9.76 -0.55
C PHE A 6 -7.97 10.21 0.20
N SER A 7 -9.14 9.78 -0.28
CA SER A 7 -10.42 9.99 0.38
C SER A 7 -10.92 8.63 0.86
N GLY A 8 -11.01 8.45 2.18
CA GLY A 8 -11.58 7.23 2.75
C GLY A 8 -13.09 7.30 2.96
N PHE A 9 -13.62 6.44 3.85
CA PHE A 9 -15.06 6.15 4.02
C PHE A 9 -15.95 7.34 4.43
N SER A 10 -15.39 8.51 4.74
CA SER A 10 -16.14 9.72 5.11
C SER A 10 -15.91 10.91 4.18
N ASN A 11 -15.28 10.71 3.01
CA ASN A 11 -14.86 11.79 2.09
C ASN A 11 -14.00 12.88 2.73
N ILE A 12 -13.43 12.61 3.91
CA ILE A 12 -12.48 13.50 4.57
C ILE A 12 -11.14 13.33 3.85
N PRO A 13 -10.55 14.41 3.29
CA PRO A 13 -9.22 14.34 2.71
C PRO A 13 -8.25 13.80 3.75
N SER A 14 -7.59 12.71 3.39
CA SER A 14 -6.58 12.03 4.19
C SER A 14 -5.28 11.99 3.40
N GLU A 15 -4.16 11.86 4.09
CA GLU A 15 -2.86 11.71 3.45
C GLU A 15 -1.97 10.74 4.20
N CYS A 16 -1.05 10.13 3.48
CA CYS A 16 0.03 9.33 4.05
C CYS A 16 1.33 9.63 3.31
N GLU A 17 2.44 9.56 4.03
CA GLU A 17 3.75 9.55 3.41
C GLU A 17 4.08 8.10 3.01
N TYR A 18 4.93 7.93 2.01
CA TYR A 18 5.47 6.62 1.69
C TYR A 18 6.91 6.71 1.18
N GLY A 19 7.62 5.61 1.39
CA GLY A 19 8.98 5.38 0.93
C GLY A 19 9.08 4.04 0.21
N ILE A 20 10.04 3.94 -0.71
CA ILE A 20 10.37 2.71 -1.44
C ILE A 20 11.84 2.41 -1.22
N GLY A 21 12.15 1.18 -0.81
CA GLY A 21 13.49 0.69 -0.65
C GLY A 21 13.59 -0.80 -0.95
N GLU A 22 14.61 -1.45 -0.40
CA GLU A 22 14.86 -2.88 -0.58
C GLU A 22 15.08 -3.55 0.77
N ILE A 23 14.56 -4.77 0.91
CA ILE A 23 14.90 -5.69 2.00
C ILE A 23 15.29 -7.03 1.37
N GLY A 24 16.57 -7.38 1.49
CA GLY A 24 17.11 -8.55 0.80
C GLY A 24 17.02 -8.36 -0.71
N ASP A 25 16.34 -9.29 -1.39
CA ASP A 25 16.09 -9.27 -2.84
C ASP A 25 14.70 -8.71 -3.22
N LYS A 26 13.93 -8.26 -2.23
CA LYS A 26 12.57 -7.76 -2.42
C LYS A 26 12.49 -6.25 -2.31
N ILE A 27 11.59 -5.67 -3.10
CA ILE A 27 11.25 -4.25 -3.00
C ILE A 27 10.35 -4.07 -1.79
N ALA A 28 10.63 -3.09 -0.95
CA ALA A 28 9.81 -2.73 0.21
C ALA A 28 9.11 -1.40 -0.04
N ILE A 29 7.80 -1.35 0.20
CA ILE A 29 7.01 -0.11 0.28
C ILE A 29 6.65 0.12 1.74
N VAL A 30 6.93 1.30 2.26
CA VAL A 30 6.53 1.68 3.63
C VAL A 30 5.55 2.82 3.54
N PHE A 31 4.35 2.63 4.07
CA PHE A 31 3.35 3.69 4.25
C PHE A 31 3.41 4.22 5.66
N TYR A 32 3.64 5.52 5.79
CA TYR A 32 3.82 6.23 7.05
C TYR A 32 2.59 7.07 7.36
N GLN A 33 1.98 6.84 8.52
CA GLN A 33 0.92 7.67 9.06
C GLN A 33 1.48 8.55 10.19
N ARG A 34 1.84 9.79 9.85
CA ARG A 34 2.38 10.78 10.80
C ARG A 34 1.29 11.37 11.70
N GLU A 35 0.12 11.60 11.13
CA GLU A 35 -1.05 12.15 11.80
C GLU A 35 -2.30 11.32 11.45
N LEU A 36 -3.29 11.25 12.36
CA LEU A 36 -4.58 10.64 12.06
C LEU A 36 -5.56 11.71 11.56
N ILE A 37 -5.62 11.90 10.25
CA ILE A 37 -6.59 12.77 9.59
C ILE A 37 -7.54 11.91 8.77
N GLY A 38 -8.82 11.88 9.16
CA GLY A 38 -9.86 11.16 8.42
C GLY A 38 -9.73 9.64 8.55
N THR A 39 -9.22 8.97 7.51
CA THR A 39 -9.18 7.51 7.42
C THR A 39 -7.76 6.98 7.59
N SER A 40 -7.59 5.98 8.47
CA SER A 40 -6.30 5.33 8.68
C SER A 40 -5.80 4.60 7.43
N ILE A 41 -4.47 4.55 7.25
CA ILE A 41 -3.81 3.85 6.14
C ILE A 41 -4.18 2.37 6.08
N THR A 42 -4.38 1.68 7.23
CA THR A 42 -4.87 0.28 7.27
C THR A 42 -6.11 0.09 6.43
N ASN A 43 -7.07 1.03 6.52
CA ASN A 43 -8.35 0.93 5.82
C ASN A 43 -8.24 1.21 4.31
N MET A 44 -7.11 1.73 3.86
CA MET A 44 -6.87 2.12 2.47
C MET A 44 -5.68 1.39 1.85
N ILE A 45 -5.09 0.42 2.56
CA ILE A 45 -3.79 -0.15 2.22
C ILE A 45 -3.77 -0.82 0.84
N GLU A 46 -4.86 -1.49 0.45
CA GLU A 46 -4.99 -2.09 -0.89
C GLU A 46 -4.94 -1.01 -1.97
N HIS A 47 -5.71 0.07 -1.79
CA HIS A 47 -5.77 1.17 -2.75
C HIS A 47 -4.43 1.93 -2.84
N LEU A 48 -3.80 2.20 -1.69
CA LEU A 48 -2.47 2.83 -1.62
C LEU A 48 -1.41 1.97 -2.32
N THR A 49 -1.42 0.65 -2.05
CA THR A 49 -0.51 -0.29 -2.69
C THR A 49 -0.73 -0.34 -4.20
N ILE A 50 -1.98 -0.47 -4.66
CA ILE A 50 -2.31 -0.47 -6.09
C ILE A 50 -1.83 0.81 -6.77
N HIS A 51 -1.97 1.97 -6.11
CA HIS A 51 -1.49 3.23 -6.62
C HIS A 51 0.03 3.20 -6.84
N VAL A 52 0.82 2.85 -5.82
CA VAL A 52 2.29 2.81 -5.91
C VAL A 52 2.75 1.78 -6.96
N LEU A 53 2.09 0.62 -7.04
CA LEU A 53 2.34 -0.38 -8.09
C LEU A 53 2.11 0.19 -9.50
N ALA A 54 1.03 0.95 -9.67
CA ALA A 54 0.63 1.51 -10.94
C ALA A 54 1.48 2.72 -11.38
N THR A 55 2.17 3.40 -10.46
CA THR A 55 2.90 4.64 -10.75
C THR A 55 4.42 4.45 -10.67
N GLU A 56 4.94 4.07 -9.50
CA GLU A 56 6.38 4.02 -9.22
C GLU A 56 7.01 2.66 -9.53
N LEU A 57 6.22 1.58 -9.41
CA LEU A 57 6.71 0.20 -9.55
C LEU A 57 6.17 -0.50 -10.80
N GLN A 58 5.90 0.26 -11.86
CA GLN A 58 5.49 -0.28 -13.15
C GLN A 58 6.50 -1.32 -13.67
N GLY A 59 5.99 -2.44 -14.17
CA GLY A 59 6.79 -3.58 -14.65
C GLY A 59 7.35 -4.49 -13.56
N LYS A 60 7.19 -4.17 -12.26
CA LYS A 60 7.56 -5.07 -11.17
C LYS A 60 6.43 -6.06 -10.88
N SER A 61 6.80 -7.28 -10.47
CA SER A 61 5.82 -8.28 -10.03
C SER A 61 5.35 -7.95 -8.61
N PRO A 62 4.04 -7.88 -8.34
CA PRO A 62 3.51 -7.69 -6.98
C PRO A 62 4.02 -8.72 -5.98
N GLU A 63 4.36 -9.94 -6.42
CA GLU A 63 4.88 -11.01 -5.56
C GLU A 63 6.29 -10.71 -4.99
N ASN A 64 7.04 -9.83 -5.66
CA ASN A 64 8.39 -9.41 -5.23
C ASN A 64 8.36 -8.15 -4.37
N ILE A 65 7.17 -7.72 -3.94
CA ILE A 65 6.95 -6.48 -3.19
C ILE A 65 6.47 -6.82 -1.80
N ARG A 66 7.17 -6.32 -0.79
CA ARG A 66 6.75 -6.35 0.62
C ARG A 66 6.15 -5.00 0.97
N VAL A 67 5.03 -4.99 1.68
CA VAL A 67 4.31 -3.78 2.04
C VAL A 67 4.30 -3.64 3.56
N PHE A 68 4.55 -2.44 4.05
CA PHE A 68 4.64 -2.13 5.46
C PHE A 68 3.82 -0.91 5.82
N GLU A 69 3.26 -0.91 7.02
CA GLU A 69 2.65 0.24 7.66
C GLU A 69 3.53 0.67 8.85
N HIS A 70 3.75 1.98 8.96
CA HIS A 70 4.39 2.61 10.10
C HIS A 70 3.49 3.71 10.68
N TYR A 71 3.29 3.68 11.98
CA TYR A 71 2.50 4.66 12.71
C TYR A 71 3.36 5.52 13.61
N ASN A 72 3.09 6.83 13.67
CA ASN A 72 3.70 7.69 14.68
C ASN A 72 3.32 7.20 16.11
N PRO A 73 4.29 6.92 17.00
CA PRO A 73 4.02 6.50 18.37
C PRO A 73 3.10 7.45 19.16
N GLU A 74 3.10 8.74 18.84
CA GLU A 74 2.23 9.75 19.47
C GLU A 74 0.74 9.48 19.22
N LEU A 75 0.40 8.73 18.17
CA LEU A 75 -0.97 8.28 17.89
C LEU A 75 -1.40 7.10 18.78
N ASN A 76 -0.50 6.60 19.65
CA ASN A 76 -0.69 5.43 20.52
C ASN A 76 -1.21 4.19 19.75
N PRO A 77 -0.53 3.77 18.67
CA PRO A 77 -0.95 2.59 17.91
C PRO A 77 -0.82 1.32 18.75
N ILE A 78 -1.66 0.32 18.48
CA ILE A 78 -1.53 -1.01 19.11
C ILE A 78 -0.20 -1.65 18.70
N ILE A 79 0.22 -1.45 17.46
CA ILE A 79 1.50 -1.90 16.89
C ILE A 79 2.04 -0.77 16.01
N GLU A 80 3.30 -0.36 16.24
CA GLU A 80 3.94 0.71 15.47
C GLU A 80 4.31 0.28 14.03
N TRP A 81 4.85 -0.94 13.88
CA TRP A 81 5.32 -1.50 12.63
C TRP A 81 4.56 -2.77 12.26
N GLN A 82 3.94 -2.79 11.08
CA GLN A 82 3.20 -3.94 10.59
C GLN A 82 3.60 -4.27 9.15
N GLU A 83 3.82 -5.57 8.87
CA GLU A 83 3.94 -6.06 7.50
C GLU A 83 2.56 -6.49 7.01
N VAL A 84 2.21 -6.06 5.80
CA VAL A 84 0.95 -6.37 5.14
C VAL A 84 1.22 -7.38 4.04
N GLN A 85 0.68 -8.57 4.22
CA GLN A 85 0.76 -9.66 3.25
C GLN A 85 -0.59 -9.78 2.56
N PHE A 86 -0.61 -9.65 1.24
CA PHE A 86 -1.82 -9.87 0.46
C PHE A 86 -1.91 -11.34 0.08
N SER A 87 -3.01 -11.99 0.43
CA SER A 87 -3.23 -13.40 0.08
C SER A 87 -3.35 -13.60 -1.43
N ARG A 88 -3.69 -12.55 -2.16
CA ARG A 88 -3.73 -12.51 -3.61
C ARG A 88 -3.13 -11.20 -4.11
N SER A 89 -2.25 -11.30 -5.08
CA SER A 89 -1.67 -10.15 -5.77
C SER A 89 -1.29 -10.55 -7.19
N GLY A 90 -1.37 -9.62 -8.14
CA GLY A 90 -0.93 -9.92 -9.50
C GLY A 90 -1.24 -8.83 -10.51
N VAL A 91 -1.02 -9.19 -11.77
CA VAL A 91 -1.33 -8.34 -12.92
C VAL A 91 -2.63 -8.81 -13.56
N VAL A 92 -3.58 -7.91 -13.76
CA VAL A 92 -4.82 -8.13 -14.52
C VAL A 92 -4.45 -8.34 -15.99
N ASP A 93 -4.72 -9.53 -16.50
CA ASP A 93 -4.58 -9.85 -17.92
C ASP A 93 -5.68 -9.12 -18.72
N GLU A 94 -5.30 -8.15 -19.54
CA GLU A 94 -6.19 -7.36 -20.40
C GLU A 94 -7.04 -8.22 -21.35
N ARG A 95 -6.62 -9.47 -21.61
CA ARG A 95 -7.33 -10.39 -22.50
C ARG A 95 -8.46 -11.16 -21.82
N LYS A 96 -8.61 -11.05 -20.49
CA LYS A 96 -9.63 -11.77 -19.70
C LYS A 96 -10.64 -10.83 -19.05
N SER A 97 -11.68 -10.52 -19.84
CA SER A 97 -13.12 -10.64 -19.49
C SER A 97 -13.60 -10.10 -18.12
N ILE A 98 -14.56 -9.17 -18.16
CA ILE A 98 -15.46 -8.70 -17.06
C ILE A 98 -14.78 -7.97 -15.89
N ILE A 99 -13.62 -8.42 -15.41
CA ILE A 99 -12.94 -7.82 -14.25
C ILE A 99 -12.46 -6.40 -14.59
N THR A 100 -11.88 -6.20 -15.77
CA THR A 100 -11.50 -4.86 -16.27
C THR A 100 -12.70 -3.91 -16.30
N LYS A 101 -13.88 -4.40 -16.73
CA LYS A 101 -15.12 -3.60 -16.77
C LYS A 101 -15.66 -3.26 -15.38
N LEU A 102 -15.48 -4.15 -14.40
CA LEU A 102 -15.87 -3.92 -13.01
C LEU A 102 -14.95 -2.90 -12.32
N ILE A 103 -13.64 -2.97 -12.58
CA ILE A 103 -12.66 -2.00 -12.09
C ILE A 103 -12.95 -0.61 -12.68
N GLU A 104 -13.27 -0.52 -13.98
CA GLU A 104 -13.68 0.73 -14.65
C GLU A 104 -15.00 1.32 -14.08
N LEU A 105 -15.92 0.47 -13.62
CA LEU A 105 -17.21 0.88 -13.04
C LEU A 105 -17.07 1.43 -11.61
N VAL A 106 -16.14 0.91 -10.83
CA VAL A 106 -15.92 1.31 -9.42
C VAL A 106 -14.96 2.50 -9.30
N PHE A 107 -14.06 2.68 -10.27
CA PHE A 107 -13.09 3.78 -10.31
C PHE A 107 -13.27 4.65 -11.58
N PRO A 108 -14.34 5.47 -11.66
CA PRO A 108 -14.77 6.15 -12.89
C PRO A 108 -13.84 7.29 -13.37
N SER A 109 -12.65 7.46 -12.81
CA SER A 109 -11.77 8.62 -13.08
C SER A 109 -10.29 8.29 -13.24
N GLY A 110 -9.90 7.01 -13.25
CA GLY A 110 -8.50 6.61 -13.38
C GLY A 110 -8.35 5.48 -14.40
N ASN A 111 -7.25 5.49 -15.15
CA ASN A 111 -6.84 4.31 -15.90
C ASN A 111 -6.87 3.10 -14.94
N PRO A 112 -7.67 2.05 -15.21
CA PRO A 112 -7.74 0.91 -14.32
C PRO A 112 -6.34 0.34 -14.15
N SER A 113 -5.87 0.26 -12.90
CA SER A 113 -4.54 -0.29 -12.63
C SER A 113 -4.49 -1.71 -13.18
N LYS A 114 -3.41 -2.02 -13.91
CA LYS A 114 -3.13 -3.40 -14.31
C LYS A 114 -2.75 -4.27 -13.11
N TYR A 115 -2.63 -3.72 -11.92
CA TYR A 115 -2.26 -4.43 -10.70
C TYR A 115 -3.45 -4.58 -9.77
N TYR A 116 -3.50 -5.69 -9.07
CA TYR A 116 -4.43 -5.89 -7.96
C TYR A 116 -3.69 -6.49 -6.77
N VAL A 117 -4.18 -6.17 -5.59
CA VAL A 117 -3.89 -6.83 -4.32
C VAL A 117 -5.23 -7.02 -3.59
N ASP A 118 -5.37 -8.09 -2.84
CA ASP A 118 -6.61 -8.46 -2.17
C ASP A 118 -6.31 -9.27 -0.90
N SER A 119 -7.21 -9.15 0.07
CA SER A 119 -7.22 -9.94 1.32
C SER A 119 -5.95 -9.73 2.14
N PRO A 120 -5.70 -8.50 2.64
CA PRO A 120 -4.56 -8.17 3.48
C PRO A 120 -4.59 -8.93 4.80
N VAL A 121 -3.41 -9.37 5.22
CA VAL A 121 -3.15 -9.97 6.52
C VAL A 121 -1.98 -9.23 7.15
N TRP A 122 -2.18 -8.72 8.36
CA TRP A 122 -1.18 -7.98 9.09
C TRP A 122 -0.38 -8.90 10.01
N SER A 123 0.93 -8.74 9.99
CA SER A 123 1.84 -9.43 10.88
C SER A 123 2.82 -8.44 11.49
N ARG A 124 3.40 -8.81 12.63
CA ARG A 124 4.43 -8.00 13.28
C ARG A 124 5.72 -8.04 12.43
N VAL A 125 6.34 -6.88 12.24
CA VAL A 125 7.64 -6.77 11.58
C VAL A 125 8.75 -7.25 12.53
N SER A 126 9.75 -7.97 11.98
CA SER A 126 10.91 -8.40 12.75
C SER A 126 11.80 -7.21 13.17
N ASP A 127 12.49 -7.31 14.30
CA ASP A 127 13.36 -6.23 14.78
C ASP A 127 14.53 -5.96 13.80
N GLU A 128 14.96 -6.98 13.05
CA GLU A 128 15.97 -6.86 11.99
C GLU A 128 15.44 -6.03 10.80
N ASP A 129 14.23 -6.33 10.33
CA ASP A 129 13.58 -5.59 9.25
C ASP A 129 13.32 -4.13 9.66
N ILE A 130 12.91 -3.87 10.91
CA ILE A 130 12.67 -2.49 11.42
C ILE A 130 13.92 -1.62 11.27
N GLN A 131 15.12 -2.15 11.55
CA GLN A 131 16.37 -1.38 11.42
C GLN A 131 16.70 -1.00 9.97
N VAL A 132 16.23 -1.77 9.00
CA VAL A 132 16.39 -1.49 7.57
C VAL A 132 15.31 -0.49 7.14
N LEU A 133 14.06 -0.78 7.49
CA LEU A 133 12.88 0.00 7.14
C LEU A 133 12.93 1.43 7.68
N SER A 134 13.46 1.64 8.88
CA SER A 134 13.57 2.97 9.49
C SER A 134 14.53 3.92 8.74
N LYS A 135 15.25 3.41 7.72
CA LYS A 135 16.16 4.18 6.87
C LYS A 135 15.55 4.47 5.49
N ILE A 136 14.34 3.97 5.21
CA ILE A 136 13.64 4.23 3.96
C ILE A 136 12.90 5.56 4.11
N ASP A 137 13.34 6.55 3.35
CA ASP A 137 12.64 7.84 3.21
C ASP A 137 11.47 7.72 2.23
#